data_AF-A0A5C8T3X8-F1
#
_entry.id   AF-A0A5C8T3X8-F1
#
_cell.length_a   1.000
_cell.length_b   1.000
_cell.length_c   1.000
_cell.angle_alpha   90.00
_cell.angle_beta   90.00
_cell.angle_gamma   90.00
#
_symmetry.space_group_name_H-M   'P 1'
#
loop_
_entity.id
_entity.type
_entity.pdbx_description
1 polymer ?
#
loop_
_entity_poly.entity_id
_entity_poly.type
_entity_poly.pdbx_seq_one_letter_code
_entity_poly.pdbx_strand_id
1 'polypeptide(L)'
;AGWLTGLRAGQSANRADTPLAEFDEARNLIKLNPLADWTREDVDRFVRDNYVPYNVLHDRGFPSIGCAPCTRAVRVGESERAGRWWWEQESKKECGLHIHAPEADVAPGEEAAAFETTKSHRPEMAR
;
A
#
# COMPACT_ATOMS: atom_id res chain seq x y z
N ALA A 1 -13.47 -18.68 5.94
CA ALA A 1 -12.58 -18.63 4.76
C ALA A 1 -11.57 -17.50 4.96
N GLY A 2 -10.44 -17.52 4.23
CA GLY A 2 -9.42 -16.49 4.40
C GLY A 2 -8.48 -16.41 3.20
N TRP A 3 -7.64 -15.39 3.19
CA TRP A 3 -6.66 -15.13 2.13
C TRP A 3 -5.32 -14.71 2.73
N LEU A 4 -4.26 -15.06 2.01
CA LEU A 4 -2.88 -14.75 2.37
C LEU A 4 -2.43 -13.57 1.50
N THR A 5 -1.70 -12.64 2.10
CA THR A 5 -1.06 -11.56 1.36
C THR A 5 0.43 -11.46 1.70
N GLY A 6 1.20 -10.82 0.81
CA GLY A 6 2.62 -10.53 1.00
C GLY A 6 2.90 -9.13 1.56
N LEU A 7 1.96 -8.55 2.33
CA LEU A 7 2.20 -7.29 3.03
C LEU A 7 3.30 -7.46 4.08
N ARG A 8 4.19 -6.47 4.15
CA ARG A 8 5.24 -6.36 5.16
C ARG A 8 5.29 -4.95 5.73
N ALA A 9 5.60 -4.82 7.01
CA ALA A 9 5.68 -3.54 7.71
C ALA A 9 6.74 -2.60 7.11
N GLY A 10 7.87 -3.15 6.67
CA GLY A 10 8.98 -2.38 6.10
C GLY A 10 8.77 -1.83 4.68
N GLN A 11 7.62 -2.07 4.04
CA GLN A 11 7.41 -1.70 2.63
C GLN A 11 7.13 -0.21 2.40
N SER A 12 6.46 0.46 3.34
CA SER A 12 6.15 1.90 3.32
C SER A 12 5.63 2.35 4.68
N ALA A 13 5.60 3.66 4.92
CA ALA A 13 5.03 4.22 6.15
C ALA A 13 3.57 3.79 6.37
N ASN A 14 2.76 3.74 5.31
CA ASN A 14 1.34 3.34 5.38
C ASN A 14 1.14 1.86 5.79
N ARG A 15 2.20 1.05 5.78
CA ARG A 15 2.14 -0.39 6.12
C ARG A 15 2.83 -0.71 7.44
N ALA A 16 3.40 0.28 8.14
CA ALA A 16 4.19 0.07 9.35
C ALA A 16 3.46 -0.76 10.41
N ASP A 17 2.14 -0.58 10.53
CA ASP A 17 1.30 -1.26 11.51
C ASP A 17 0.59 -2.51 10.94
N THR A 18 1.08 -3.10 9.83
CA THR A 18 0.48 -4.28 9.21
C THR A 18 0.41 -5.44 10.23
N PRO A 19 -0.79 -5.92 10.61
CA PRO A 19 -0.92 -7.01 11.57
C PRO A 19 -0.63 -8.37 10.90
N LEU A 20 -0.22 -9.37 11.69
CA LEU A 20 -0.07 -10.75 11.22
C LEU A 20 -1.40 -11.33 10.71
N ALA A 21 -2.51 -10.97 11.34
CA ALA A 21 -3.85 -11.39 10.98
C ALA A 21 -4.86 -10.27 11.29
N GLU A 22 -5.86 -10.13 10.43
CA GLU A 22 -6.97 -9.20 10.60
C GLU A 22 -8.25 -9.76 9.97
N PHE A 23 -9.41 -9.26 10.41
CA PHE A 23 -10.68 -9.55 9.75
C PHE A 23 -10.97 -8.47 8.70
N ASP A 24 -11.08 -8.88 7.44
CA ASP A 24 -11.48 -8.01 6.33
C ASP A 24 -13.00 -8.00 6.24
N GLU A 25 -13.63 -7.03 6.91
CA GLU A 25 -15.09 -6.87 6.95
C GLU A 25 -15.70 -6.69 5.55
N ALA A 26 -15.04 -5.92 4.68
CA ALA A 26 -15.51 -5.64 3.33
C ALA A 26 -15.64 -6.91 2.47
N ARG A 27 -14.80 -7.92 2.75
CA ARG A 27 -14.78 -9.19 2.02
C ARG A 27 -15.32 -10.37 2.84
N ASN A 28 -15.62 -10.17 4.12
CA ASN A 28 -16.00 -11.23 5.07
C ASN A 28 -14.98 -12.40 5.10
N LEU A 29 -13.69 -12.06 5.14
CA LEU A 29 -12.58 -13.03 5.13
C LEU A 29 -11.56 -12.71 6.22
N ILE A 30 -10.87 -13.75 6.71
CA ILE A 30 -9.65 -13.55 7.51
C ILE A 30 -8.49 -13.26 6.55
N LYS A 31 -7.84 -12.10 6.72
CA LYS A 31 -6.64 -11.72 5.98
C LYS A 31 -5.41 -12.03 6.84
N LEU A 32 -4.49 -12.79 6.28
CA LEU A 32 -3.25 -13.22 6.93
C LEU A 32 -2.05 -12.64 6.17
N ASN A 33 -1.10 -12.08 6.91
CA ASN A 33 0.13 -11.47 6.39
C ASN A 33 1.34 -12.18 7.02
N PRO A 34 1.71 -13.40 6.58
CA PRO A 34 2.75 -14.20 7.24
C PRO A 34 4.15 -13.59 7.22
N LEU A 35 4.36 -12.60 6.35
CA LEU A 35 5.61 -11.89 6.16
C LEU A 35 5.57 -10.48 6.79
N ALA A 36 4.58 -10.19 7.65
CA ALA A 36 4.35 -8.86 8.20
C ALA A 36 5.61 -8.27 8.85
N ASP A 37 6.39 -9.08 9.56
CA ASP A 37 7.61 -8.72 10.28
C ASP A 37 8.91 -8.97 9.49
N TRP A 38 8.83 -9.50 8.27
CA TRP A 38 10.01 -9.76 7.46
C TRP A 38 10.58 -8.48 6.85
N THR A 39 11.91 -8.34 6.92
CA THR A 39 12.64 -7.31 6.19
C THR A 39 12.73 -7.65 4.70
N ARG A 40 13.19 -6.70 3.88
CA ARG A 40 13.44 -6.97 2.47
C ARG A 40 14.56 -8.01 2.31
N GLU A 41 15.59 -7.90 3.15
CA GLU A 41 16.75 -8.79 3.17
C GLU A 41 16.35 -10.22 3.56
N ASP A 42 15.38 -10.41 4.45
CA ASP A 42 14.86 -11.74 4.80
C ASP A 42 14.16 -12.41 3.62
N VAL A 43 13.35 -11.66 2.88
CA VAL A 43 12.70 -12.15 1.66
C VAL A 43 13.75 -12.51 0.61
N ASP A 44 14.70 -11.62 0.34
CA ASP A 44 15.74 -11.85 -0.67
C ASP A 44 16.64 -13.05 -0.29
N ARG A 45 16.95 -13.22 1.01
CA ARG A 45 17.68 -14.39 1.52
C ARG A 45 16.87 -15.67 1.29
N PHE A 46 15.61 -15.69 1.69
CA PHE A 46 14.75 -16.86 1.52
C PHE A 46 14.59 -17.26 0.05
N VAL A 47 14.38 -16.28 -0.84
CA VAL A 47 14.26 -16.52 -2.28
C VAL A 47 15.53 -17.18 -2.84
N ARG A 48 16.71 -16.67 -2.47
CA ARG A 48 18.00 -17.24 -2.91
C ARG A 48 18.24 -18.64 -2.35
N ASP A 49 18.11 -18.82 -1.05
CA ASP A 49 18.45 -20.06 -0.35
C ASP A 49 17.53 -21.22 -0.74
N ASN A 50 16.30 -20.92 -1.16
CA ASN A 50 15.29 -21.90 -1.57
C ASN A 50 15.08 -21.96 -3.09
N TYR A 51 15.91 -21.28 -3.89
CA TYR A 51 15.81 -21.25 -5.35
C TYR A 51 14.41 -20.88 -5.88
N VAL A 52 13.73 -19.95 -5.19
CA VAL A 52 12.38 -19.51 -5.58
C VAL A 52 12.49 -18.68 -6.86
N PRO A 53 11.76 -19.04 -7.94
CA PRO A 53 11.71 -18.19 -9.13
C PRO A 53 11.13 -16.81 -8.78
N TYR A 54 11.81 -15.75 -9.20
CA TYR A 54 11.37 -14.37 -9.01
C TYR A 54 11.33 -13.61 -10.33
N ASN A 55 10.70 -12.44 -10.32
CA ASN A 55 10.56 -11.61 -11.51
C ASN A 55 11.89 -10.90 -11.85
N VAL A 56 12.41 -11.10 -13.06
CA VAL A 56 13.67 -10.51 -13.57
C VAL A 56 13.70 -8.98 -13.55
N LEU A 57 12.56 -8.31 -13.40
CA LEU A 57 12.52 -6.86 -13.21
C LEU A 57 13.14 -6.42 -11.87
N HIS A 58 13.19 -7.30 -10.86
CA HIS A 58 13.88 -6.98 -9.61
C HIS A 58 15.37 -6.67 -9.85
N ASP A 59 16.02 -7.37 -10.79
CA ASP A 59 17.41 -7.12 -11.18
C ASP A 59 17.60 -5.81 -11.96
N ARG A 60 16.50 -5.24 -12.46
CA ARG A 60 16.47 -4.00 -13.24
C ARG A 60 16.02 -2.80 -12.40
N GLY A 61 16.07 -2.91 -11.08
CA GLY A 61 15.74 -1.83 -10.16
C GLY A 61 14.24 -1.66 -9.88
N PHE A 62 13.42 -2.69 -10.07
CA PHE A 62 12.00 -2.68 -9.72
C PHE A 62 11.73 -3.48 -8.44
N PRO A 63 11.99 -2.94 -7.24
CA PRO A 63 11.79 -3.71 -6.01
C PRO A 63 10.29 -3.89 -5.65
N SER A 64 9.40 -3.01 -6.11
CA SER A 64 7.94 -3.18 -6.02
C SER A 64 7.30 -3.11 -7.41
N ILE A 65 6.61 -4.19 -7.81
CA ILE A 65 6.05 -4.35 -9.16
C ILE A 65 4.52 -4.31 -9.10
N GLY A 66 3.89 -3.59 -10.02
CA GLY A 66 2.45 -3.59 -10.25
C GLY A 66 2.14 -3.58 -11.74
N CYS A 67 1.06 -2.88 -12.14
CA CYS A 67 0.72 -2.72 -13.55
C CYS A 67 1.80 -1.91 -14.29
N ALA A 68 2.00 -2.22 -15.57
CA ALA A 68 3.01 -1.58 -16.43
C ALA A 68 2.97 -0.03 -16.43
N PRO A 69 1.81 0.66 -16.57
CA PRO A 69 1.80 2.13 -16.62
C PRO A 69 2.08 2.79 -15.26
N CYS A 70 1.92 2.06 -14.15
CA CYS A 70 1.97 2.62 -12.79
C CYS A 70 3.18 2.12 -11.98
N THR A 71 4.18 1.57 -12.67
CA THR A 71 5.40 1.01 -12.05
C THR A 71 6.63 1.50 -12.81
N ARG A 72 7.59 2.08 -12.08
CA ARG A 72 8.92 2.41 -12.61
C ARG A 72 10.03 1.80 -11.74
N ALA A 73 11.23 1.72 -12.29
CA ALA A 73 12.42 1.44 -11.49
C ALA A 73 12.67 2.56 -10.47
N VAL A 74 13.25 2.21 -9.32
CA VAL A 74 13.64 3.15 -8.28
C VAL A 74 15.12 3.53 -8.42
N ARG A 75 15.48 4.71 -7.90
CA ARG A 75 16.86 5.19 -7.80
C ARG A 75 17.46 4.76 -6.46
N VAL A 76 18.78 4.80 -6.38
CA VAL A 76 19.51 4.56 -5.12
C VAL A 76 19.05 5.56 -4.07
N GLY A 77 18.67 5.06 -2.89
CA GLY A 77 18.16 5.88 -1.77
C GLY A 77 16.65 6.16 -1.82
N GLU A 78 15.94 5.84 -2.90
CA GLU A 78 14.47 5.86 -2.90
C GLU A 78 13.91 4.67 -2.10
N SER A 79 12.70 4.83 -1.54
CA SER A 79 12.01 3.74 -0.85
C SER A 79 11.64 2.59 -1.79
N GLU A 80 11.47 1.38 -1.26
CA GLU A 80 11.10 0.17 -2.02
C GLU A 80 9.84 0.39 -2.89
N ARG A 81 8.89 1.19 -2.43
CA ARG A 81 7.63 1.45 -3.13
C ARG A 81 7.59 2.77 -3.90
N ALA A 82 8.67 3.55 -3.93
CA ALA A 82 8.71 4.85 -4.64
C ALA A 82 8.38 4.76 -6.14
N GLY A 83 8.60 3.60 -6.75
CA GLY A 83 8.28 3.34 -8.15
C GLY A 83 6.79 3.10 -8.44
N ARG A 84 5.95 2.93 -7.41
CA ARG A 84 4.50 2.69 -7.52
C ARG A 84 3.75 4.02 -7.42
N TRP A 85 2.87 4.29 -8.38
CA TRP A 85 2.09 5.55 -8.44
C TRP A 85 2.98 6.78 -8.23
N TRP A 86 4.12 6.82 -8.93
CA TRP A 86 5.22 7.75 -8.67
C TRP A 86 4.85 9.24 -8.88
N TRP A 87 3.72 9.51 -9.52
CA TRP A 87 3.15 10.85 -9.72
C TRP A 87 2.14 11.27 -8.64
N GLU A 88 1.75 10.34 -7.76
CA GLU A 88 0.67 10.54 -6.78
C GLU A 88 1.18 10.97 -5.40
N GLN A 89 0.29 11.51 -4.57
CA GLN A 89 0.56 11.86 -3.17
C GLN A 89 0.78 10.61 -2.31
N GLU A 90 1.75 10.65 -1.40
CA GLU A 90 2.16 9.50 -0.57
C GLU A 90 1.01 8.90 0.27
N SER A 91 0.11 9.75 0.76
CA SER A 91 -1.08 9.34 1.52
C SER A 91 -2.07 8.50 0.72
N LYS A 92 -2.01 8.55 -0.62
CA LYS A 92 -2.91 7.84 -1.52
C LYS A 92 -2.27 6.60 -2.17
N LYS A 93 -1.02 6.27 -1.84
CA LYS A 93 -0.26 5.17 -2.48
C LYS A 93 -0.54 3.79 -1.87
N GLU A 94 -1.81 3.43 -1.75
CA GLU A 94 -2.22 2.08 -1.34
C GLU A 94 -3.18 1.45 -2.36
N CYS A 95 -3.08 0.13 -2.51
CA CYS A 95 -3.94 -0.58 -3.45
C CYS A 95 -5.34 -0.75 -2.84
N GLY A 96 -6.40 -0.56 -3.64
CA GLY A 96 -7.79 -0.84 -3.21
C GLY A 96 -8.04 -2.25 -2.67
N LEU A 97 -7.15 -3.21 -2.95
CA LEU A 97 -7.17 -4.54 -2.32
C LEU A 97 -6.90 -4.50 -0.80
N HIS A 98 -6.35 -3.42 -0.28
CA HIS A 98 -5.90 -3.30 1.11
C HIS A 98 -6.52 -2.12 1.84
N ILE A 99 -7.47 -1.43 1.22
CA ILE A 99 -8.22 -0.35 1.86
C ILE A 99 -9.39 -0.99 2.63
N HIS A 100 -9.54 -0.59 3.89
CA HIS A 100 -10.62 -1.07 4.78
C HIS A 100 -11.91 -0.28 4.63
N ALA A 101 -11.86 0.91 4.02
CA ALA A 101 -13.06 1.63 3.67
C ALA A 101 -13.68 0.97 2.42
N PRO A 102 -15.02 0.79 2.37
CA PRO A 102 -15.66 0.75 1.07
C PRO A 102 -15.24 2.04 0.37
N GLU A 103 -14.68 1.95 -0.84
CA GLU A 103 -14.73 3.10 -1.73
C GLU A 103 -16.20 3.53 -1.69
N ALA A 104 -16.48 4.73 -1.17
CA ALA A 104 -17.83 5.28 -1.26
C ALA A 104 -18.26 5.07 -2.71
N ASP A 105 -19.49 4.59 -2.94
CA ASP A 105 -19.98 4.29 -4.29
C ASP A 105 -19.85 5.53 -5.18
N VAL A 106 -18.69 5.70 -5.82
CA VAL A 106 -18.44 6.81 -6.73
C VAL A 106 -18.94 6.32 -8.07
N ALA A 107 -20.11 6.82 -8.47
CA ALA A 107 -20.66 6.53 -9.77
C ALA A 107 -19.63 6.89 -10.86
N PRO A 108 -19.54 6.12 -11.97
CA PRO A 108 -18.61 6.44 -13.05
C PRO A 108 -18.82 7.88 -13.54
N GLY A 109 -17.83 8.74 -13.31
CA GLY A 109 -17.87 10.16 -13.69
C GLY A 109 -17.92 11.16 -12.53
N GLU A 110 -18.04 10.72 -11.28
CA GLU A 110 -17.85 11.59 -10.12
C GLU A 110 -16.46 11.38 -9.50
N GLU A 111 -15.92 12.41 -8.85
CA GLU A 111 -14.68 12.32 -8.07
C GLU A 111 -15.06 12.32 -6.58
N ALA A 112 -14.48 11.40 -5.80
CA ALA A 112 -14.67 11.40 -4.36
C ALA A 112 -14.26 12.77 -3.79
N ALA A 113 -15.18 13.43 -3.08
CA ALA A 113 -15.00 14.80 -2.61
C ALA A 113 -13.67 14.95 -1.84
N ALA A 114 -12.64 15.47 -2.52
CA ALA A 114 -11.29 15.62 -2.01
C ALA A 114 -11.10 16.92 -1.20
N PHE A 115 -12.18 17.62 -0.87
CA PHE A 115 -12.10 18.91 -0.21
C PHE A 115 -12.97 18.91 1.05
N GLU A 116 -12.30 18.94 2.21
CA GLU A 116 -12.95 19.29 3.47
C GLU A 116 -13.69 20.60 3.27
N THR A 117 -15.00 20.58 3.49
CA THR A 117 -15.76 21.82 3.67
C THR A 117 -15.29 22.43 4.99
N THR A 118 -14.36 23.38 4.93
CA THR A 118 -14.05 24.24 6.07
C THR A 118 -15.35 24.89 6.55
N LYS A 119 -15.94 24.36 7.62
CA LYS A 119 -16.92 25.10 8.41
C LYS A 119 -16.19 26.26 9.06
N SER A 120 -16.26 27.42 8.42
CA SER A 120 -15.85 28.71 8.97
C SER A 120 -16.53 28.92 10.33
N HIS A 121 -15.77 28.78 11.42
CA HIS A 121 -16.20 29.19 12.74
C HIS A 121 -15.78 30.66 12.91
N ARG A 122 -16.72 31.59 12.76
CA ARG A 122 -16.51 32.99 13.15
C ARG A 122 -16.28 33.03 14.67
N PRO A 123 -15.21 33.66 15.17
CA PRO A 123 -15.08 33.83 16.61
C PRO A 123 -16.07 34.89 17.09
N GLU A 124 -16.83 34.54 18.12
CA GLU A 124 -17.69 35.43 18.88
C GLU A 124 -16.78 36.35 19.72
N MET A 125 -16.69 37.62 19.35
CA MET A 125 -15.97 38.64 20.14
C MET A 125 -16.83 39.01 21.35
N ALA A 126 -16.49 38.47 22.51
CA ALA A 126 -17.07 38.84 23.79
C ALA A 126 -16.03 39.51 24.71
N ARG A 127 -16.04 40.85 24.70
CA ARG A 127 -15.85 41.82 25.79
C ARG A 127 -15.09 43.07 25.32
#